data_AF-A0AAX2R2C2-F1
#
_entry.id   AF-A0AAX2R2C2-F1
#
_cell.length_a   1.000
_cell.length_b   1.000
_cell.length_c   1.000
_cell.angle_alpha   90.00
_cell.angle_beta   90.00
_cell.angle_gamma   90.00
#
_symmetry.space_group_name_H-M   'P 1'
#
loop_
_entity.id
_entity.type
_entity.pdbx_description
1 polymer ?
#
loop_
_entity_poly.entity_id
_entity_poly.type
_entity_poly.pdbx_seq_one_letter_code
_entity_poly.pdbx_strand_id
1 'polypeptide(L)'
;MKVASFFAGCGGLDLGFEQAGYEVVWANEFDEAIHKTYQFNHPNTYLCKSDIRKLKGEDIPDCDGFIGGPPCQSWSEGGRQLGLDDERGRLFFDYVRLIKEKHPKFFLIENVQGIINDKHFSTFLSFLSTLEGAGYVVNYSLLNAADYYIPQDRYRVFVVGFLKELNCTFNFPKPFGKPYVTLRKAIGDIMENPHPYTNEGVDQEYRKWLNHDIFAGPWDAKFMARNRVRSWDETSFTIQAQAKNCPLHPQAPKMKYISQTQRVFQQGAEHLYRRLSVRECARIQTFPDKFRFFYEDIKDGYKMVGNAVPPRLAKFLALSIKKALVSVEERKAETINVLVAYYKDNNQLRQTLKNKLYYVRAGLRRGALQIPIGMSYPIYLLLHNHNNKFLFRIIPDYPKLISASDLIKLGFMPSGKEYFAFRLESAQSINIVGVDLSKVQIKGKNHNKAIPYITPIQDFIYRINA
;
A
#
# COMPACT_ATOMS: atom_id res chain seq x y z
N MET A 1 1.26 5.93 -13.11
CA MET A 1 0.75 6.71 -11.96
C MET A 1 1.86 7.59 -11.45
N LYS A 2 1.55 8.86 -11.21
CA LYS A 2 2.50 9.87 -10.71
C LYS A 2 2.41 9.97 -9.19
N VAL A 3 3.53 10.12 -8.50
CA VAL A 3 3.54 10.27 -7.03
C VAL A 3 4.43 11.42 -6.59
N ALA A 4 4.05 12.04 -5.47
CA ALA A 4 4.85 13.03 -4.75
C ALA A 4 5.43 12.40 -3.48
N SER A 5 6.74 12.54 -3.28
CA SER A 5 7.48 11.99 -2.13
C SER A 5 7.74 13.07 -1.06
N PHE A 6 7.52 12.76 0.20
CA PHE A 6 7.70 13.68 1.33
C PHE A 6 8.65 13.08 2.34
N PHE A 7 9.52 13.91 2.94
CA PHE A 7 10.60 13.45 3.80
C PHE A 7 11.44 12.39 3.08
N ALA A 8 11.82 12.70 1.84
CA ALA A 8 12.29 11.72 0.87
C ALA A 8 13.60 11.04 1.31
N GLY A 9 14.40 11.70 2.15
CA GLY A 9 15.73 11.26 2.53
C GLY A 9 16.56 11.00 1.29
N CYS A 10 17.30 9.90 1.28
CA CYS A 10 18.03 9.48 0.09
C CYS A 10 17.15 8.78 -0.97
N GLY A 11 15.82 8.76 -0.84
CA GLY A 11 14.93 8.19 -1.88
C GLY A 11 14.78 6.67 -1.85
N GLY A 12 14.94 6.03 -0.69
CA GLY A 12 14.74 4.58 -0.57
C GLY A 12 13.30 4.13 -0.87
N LEU A 13 12.32 4.92 -0.44
CA LEU A 13 10.90 4.68 -0.73
C LEU A 13 10.61 4.91 -2.22
N ASP A 14 11.10 6.02 -2.75
CA ASP A 14 11.01 6.49 -4.13
C ASP A 14 11.53 5.41 -5.09
N LEU A 15 12.74 4.91 -4.85
CA LEU A 15 13.36 3.86 -5.67
C LEU A 15 12.51 2.58 -5.71
N GLY A 16 11.86 2.20 -4.61
CA GLY A 16 10.97 1.05 -4.58
C GLY A 16 9.70 1.28 -5.42
N PHE A 17 9.12 2.48 -5.35
CA PHE A 17 7.96 2.86 -6.16
C PHE A 17 8.30 2.93 -7.65
N GLU A 18 9.43 3.51 -8.03
CA GLU A 18 9.94 3.52 -9.40
C GLU A 18 10.10 2.08 -9.95
N GLN A 19 10.68 1.18 -9.15
CA GLN A 19 10.82 -0.24 -9.52
C GLN A 19 9.48 -0.99 -9.67
N ALA A 20 8.38 -0.45 -9.14
CA ALA A 20 7.02 -0.96 -9.33
C ALA A 20 6.28 -0.28 -10.52
N GLY A 21 6.94 0.64 -11.21
CA GLY A 21 6.42 1.36 -12.37
C GLY A 21 5.60 2.61 -12.01
N TYR A 22 5.84 3.21 -10.85
CA TYR A 22 5.38 4.56 -10.56
C TYR A 22 6.37 5.59 -11.08
N GLU A 23 5.89 6.80 -11.34
CA GLU A 23 6.71 7.95 -11.70
C GLU A 23 6.76 8.89 -10.50
N VAL A 24 7.91 9.02 -9.84
CA VAL A 24 8.11 9.99 -8.77
C VAL A 24 8.41 11.33 -9.43
N VAL A 25 7.42 12.22 -9.50
CA VAL A 25 7.55 13.49 -10.26
C VAL A 25 8.11 14.62 -9.42
N TRP A 26 7.97 14.51 -8.10
CA TRP A 26 8.30 15.55 -7.14
C TRP A 26 8.67 14.93 -5.81
N ALA A 27 9.64 15.50 -5.12
CA ALA A 27 10.06 15.09 -3.80
C ALA A 27 10.38 16.27 -2.89
N ASN A 28 10.16 16.14 -1.58
CA ASN A 28 10.53 17.12 -0.57
C ASN A 28 11.55 16.57 0.42
N GLU A 29 12.69 17.26 0.54
CA GLU A 29 13.74 16.98 1.52
C GLU A 29 14.33 18.28 2.07
N PHE A 30 14.28 18.44 3.39
CA PHE A 30 14.73 19.63 4.09
C PHE A 30 16.25 19.63 4.31
N ASP A 31 16.84 18.47 4.56
CA ASP A 31 18.24 18.33 4.92
C ASP A 31 19.17 18.50 3.71
N GLU A 32 19.92 19.61 3.71
CA GLU A 32 20.83 19.98 2.63
C GLU A 32 21.93 18.94 2.38
N ALA A 33 22.38 18.23 3.42
CA ALA A 33 23.39 17.18 3.29
C ALA A 33 22.94 16.02 2.39
N ILE A 34 21.63 15.88 2.14
CA ILE A 34 21.05 14.78 1.37
C ILE A 34 20.79 15.18 -0.09
N HIS A 35 20.67 16.48 -0.40
CA HIS A 35 20.20 16.97 -1.70
C HIS A 35 21.00 16.41 -2.87
N LYS A 36 22.34 16.45 -2.78
CA LYS A 36 23.23 15.94 -3.84
C LYS A 36 23.04 14.45 -4.08
N THR A 37 22.88 13.67 -3.01
CA THR A 37 22.59 12.23 -3.08
C THR A 37 21.25 11.98 -3.76
N TYR A 38 20.20 12.68 -3.34
CA TYR A 38 18.87 12.47 -3.92
C TYR A 38 18.86 12.81 -5.42
N GLN A 39 19.32 14.01 -5.78
CA GLN A 39 19.29 14.50 -7.18
C GLN A 39 20.12 13.63 -8.13
N PHE A 40 21.25 13.08 -7.68
CA PHE A 40 22.07 12.20 -8.51
C PHE A 40 21.37 10.87 -8.84
N ASN A 41 20.68 10.28 -7.86
CA ASN A 41 20.04 8.97 -8.05
C ASN A 41 18.62 9.07 -8.63
N HIS A 42 17.97 10.23 -8.49
CA HIS A 42 16.63 10.51 -8.98
C HIS A 42 16.63 11.73 -9.94
N PRO A 43 17.33 11.65 -11.09
CA PRO A 43 17.54 12.81 -11.97
C PRO A 43 16.26 13.33 -12.64
N ASN A 44 15.21 12.50 -12.69
CA ASN A 44 13.91 12.86 -13.29
C ASN A 44 12.91 13.42 -12.28
N THR A 45 13.30 13.57 -11.02
CA THR A 45 12.43 14.03 -9.93
C THR A 45 12.79 15.45 -9.55
N TYR A 46 11.80 16.35 -9.50
CA TYR A 46 12.03 17.68 -8.96
C TYR A 46 12.20 17.62 -7.42
N LEU A 47 13.31 18.13 -6.91
CA LEU A 47 13.58 18.19 -5.47
C LEU A 47 13.22 19.56 -4.87
N CYS A 48 12.11 19.61 -4.15
CA CYS A 48 11.70 20.73 -3.31
C CYS A 48 12.46 20.73 -1.98
N LYS A 49 13.27 21.76 -1.77
CA LYS A 49 14.12 21.91 -0.58
C LYS A 49 13.46 22.67 0.58
N SER A 50 12.21 23.09 0.38
CA SER A 50 11.48 23.91 1.34
C SER A 50 11.06 23.11 2.58
N ASP A 51 10.92 23.82 3.70
CA ASP A 51 10.28 23.28 4.89
C ASP A 51 8.80 22.97 4.61
N ILE A 52 8.38 21.72 4.85
CA ILE A 52 7.01 21.25 4.63
C ILE A 52 5.95 22.10 5.35
N ARG A 53 6.30 22.72 6.48
CA ARG A 53 5.41 23.62 7.24
C ARG A 53 4.95 24.83 6.43
N LYS A 54 5.72 25.23 5.43
CA LYS A 54 5.45 26.37 4.55
C LYS A 54 4.74 25.96 3.26
N LEU A 55 4.69 24.67 2.95
CA LEU A 55 4.08 24.16 1.74
C LEU A 55 2.56 24.10 1.86
N LYS A 56 1.90 24.32 0.74
CA LYS A 56 0.46 24.15 0.53
C LYS A 56 0.21 23.12 -0.57
N GLY A 57 -1.03 22.63 -0.67
CA GLY A 57 -1.46 21.73 -1.73
C GLY A 57 -1.17 22.26 -3.15
N GLU A 58 -1.25 23.58 -3.35
CA GLU A 58 -0.98 24.24 -4.63
C GLU A 58 0.51 24.20 -5.05
N ASP A 59 1.44 24.08 -4.09
CA ASP A 59 2.88 23.98 -4.36
C ASP A 59 3.29 22.59 -4.87
N ILE A 60 2.38 21.61 -4.78
CA ILE A 60 2.62 20.22 -5.13
C ILE A 60 1.99 19.95 -6.51
N PRO A 61 2.76 19.42 -7.48
CA PRO A 61 2.22 19.13 -8.80
C PRO A 61 1.13 18.05 -8.76
N ASP A 62 0.35 17.97 -9.83
CA ASP A 62 -0.69 16.95 -9.95
C ASP A 62 -0.08 15.54 -9.94
N CYS A 63 -0.61 14.71 -9.06
CA CYS A 63 -0.17 13.34 -8.84
C CYS A 63 -1.33 12.46 -8.35
N ASP A 64 -1.16 11.16 -8.51
CA ASP A 64 -2.13 10.15 -8.08
C ASP A 64 -1.97 9.79 -6.60
N GLY A 65 -0.77 9.92 -6.04
CA GLY A 65 -0.49 9.45 -4.69
C GLY A 65 0.61 10.19 -3.96
N PHE A 66 0.50 10.21 -2.63
CA PHE A 66 1.54 10.72 -1.74
C PHE A 66 2.28 9.58 -1.05
N ILE A 67 3.60 9.67 -0.93
CA ILE A 67 4.42 8.70 -0.21
C ILE A 67 5.37 9.45 0.73
N GLY A 68 5.60 8.95 1.94
CA GLY A 68 6.56 9.61 2.83
C GLY A 68 6.68 8.98 4.21
N GLY A 69 7.75 9.35 4.93
CA GLY A 69 8.01 8.91 6.29
C GLY A 69 8.31 10.11 7.21
N PRO A 70 7.28 10.77 7.78
CA PRO A 70 7.48 11.89 8.69
C PRO A 70 8.39 11.49 9.87
N PRO A 71 9.29 12.38 10.32
CA PRO A 71 10.30 12.05 11.31
C PRO A 71 9.70 11.52 12.62
N CYS A 72 10.26 10.40 13.08
CA CYS A 72 9.77 9.65 14.23
C CYS A 72 10.46 10.00 15.57
N GLN A 73 11.36 10.98 15.60
CA GLN A 73 12.29 11.17 16.75
C GLN A 73 11.57 11.44 18.09
N SER A 74 10.33 11.92 18.03
CA SER A 74 9.43 12.16 19.17
C SER A 74 8.73 10.90 19.69
N TRP A 75 8.71 9.81 18.91
CA TRP A 75 7.95 8.57 19.15
C TRP A 75 8.84 7.31 19.35
N SER A 76 10.17 7.43 19.17
CA SER A 76 11.09 6.30 19.26
C SER A 76 11.58 6.03 20.69
N GLU A 77 11.76 4.74 21.06
CA GLU A 77 12.35 4.34 22.35
C GLU A 77 13.77 4.90 22.59
N GLY A 78 14.49 5.24 21.51
CA GLY A 78 15.83 5.83 21.56
C GLY A 78 15.88 7.36 21.63
N GLY A 79 14.74 8.06 21.62
CA GLY A 79 14.61 9.53 21.67
C GLY A 79 14.07 10.06 23.00
N ARG A 80 13.77 11.38 23.07
CA ARG A 80 13.21 12.03 24.28
C ARG A 80 11.73 11.69 24.57
N GLN A 81 11.06 10.97 23.65
CA GLN A 81 9.67 10.49 23.79
C GLN A 81 8.64 11.56 24.20
N LEU A 82 8.79 12.78 23.66
CA LEU A 82 7.95 13.94 23.98
C LEU A 82 6.63 13.98 23.17
N GLY A 83 6.42 13.05 22.21
CA GLY A 83 5.19 12.98 21.43
C GLY A 83 4.82 14.29 20.73
N LEU A 84 3.67 14.88 21.10
CA LEU A 84 3.12 16.13 20.53
C LEU A 84 3.81 17.41 21.02
N ASP A 85 4.57 17.33 22.11
CA ASP A 85 5.29 18.47 22.70
C ASP A 85 6.62 18.76 21.97
N ASP A 86 6.97 17.93 20.98
CA ASP A 86 8.13 18.09 20.12
C ASP A 86 7.69 18.62 18.75
N GLU A 87 8.33 19.69 18.27
CA GLU A 87 8.07 20.28 16.95
C GLU A 87 8.18 19.25 15.81
N ARG A 88 9.03 18.22 15.96
CA ARG A 88 9.17 17.14 14.96
C ARG A 88 7.97 16.20 14.95
N GLY A 89 7.29 16.02 16.08
CA GLY A 89 6.04 15.28 16.16
C GLY A 89 4.91 15.99 15.42
N ARG A 90 5.02 17.33 15.26
CA ARG A 90 4.03 18.14 14.53
C ARG A 90 4.13 17.99 13.01
N LEU A 91 5.30 17.62 12.48
CA LEU A 91 5.50 17.40 11.04
C LEU A 91 4.61 16.31 10.46
N PHE A 92 4.14 15.38 11.31
CA PHE A 92 3.11 14.42 10.91
C PHE A 92 1.80 15.13 10.53
N PHE A 93 1.36 16.15 11.29
CA PHE A 93 0.16 16.90 10.96
C PHE A 93 0.33 17.77 9.73
N ASP A 94 1.52 18.31 9.48
CA ASP A 94 1.79 19.03 8.23
C ASP A 94 1.61 18.11 7.02
N TYR A 95 2.05 16.85 7.13
CA TYR A 95 1.82 15.88 6.07
C TYR A 95 0.33 15.52 5.91
N VAL A 96 -0.39 15.29 7.02
CA VAL A 96 -1.84 15.05 6.99
C VAL A 96 -2.59 16.26 6.41
N ARG A 97 -2.18 17.48 6.74
CA ARG A 97 -2.73 18.73 6.19
C ARG A 97 -2.58 18.75 4.68
N LEU A 98 -1.39 18.45 4.15
CA LEU A 98 -1.16 18.40 2.71
C LEU A 98 -1.97 17.29 2.03
N ILE A 99 -2.14 16.12 2.65
CA ILE A 99 -3.02 15.06 2.16
C ILE A 99 -4.47 15.56 2.06
N LYS A 100 -4.94 16.35 3.04
CA LYS A 100 -6.29 16.95 3.02
C LYS A 100 -6.46 18.01 1.94
N GLU A 101 -5.44 18.85 1.74
CA GLU A 101 -5.47 19.94 0.76
C GLU A 101 -5.38 19.42 -0.68
N LYS A 102 -4.46 18.48 -0.96
CA LYS A 102 -4.24 17.95 -2.33
C LYS A 102 -5.13 16.76 -2.67
N HIS A 103 -5.65 16.06 -1.66
CA HIS A 103 -6.62 14.97 -1.79
C HIS A 103 -6.23 13.88 -2.81
N PRO A 104 -5.00 13.29 -2.74
CA PRO A 104 -4.54 12.26 -3.68
C PRO A 104 -5.40 10.99 -3.63
N LYS A 105 -5.39 10.18 -4.71
CA LYS A 105 -6.14 8.91 -4.78
C LYS A 105 -5.73 7.92 -3.68
N PHE A 106 -4.45 7.94 -3.32
CA PHE A 106 -3.91 7.16 -2.21
C PHE A 106 -2.79 7.90 -1.48
N PHE A 107 -2.48 7.46 -0.26
CA PHE A 107 -1.27 7.86 0.43
C PHE A 107 -0.59 6.66 1.10
N LEU A 108 0.72 6.78 1.33
CA LEU A 108 1.50 5.90 2.18
C LEU A 108 2.28 6.72 3.21
N ILE A 109 2.21 6.30 4.48
CA ILE A 109 2.99 6.84 5.59
C ILE A 109 3.81 5.71 6.19
N GLU A 110 5.14 5.86 6.25
CA GLU A 110 6.02 4.98 7.02
C GLU A 110 6.32 5.58 8.40
N ASN A 111 6.43 4.72 9.41
CA ASN A 111 6.90 5.12 10.73
C ASN A 111 7.52 3.95 11.51
N VAL A 112 8.21 4.24 12.63
CA VAL A 112 8.81 3.17 13.46
C VAL A 112 7.77 2.46 14.32
N GLN A 113 8.07 1.23 14.75
CA GLN A 113 7.17 0.41 15.59
C GLN A 113 6.68 1.12 16.86
N GLY A 114 7.48 2.04 17.43
CA GLY A 114 7.14 2.74 18.67
C GLY A 114 5.87 3.59 18.60
N ILE A 115 5.41 3.97 17.40
CA ILE A 115 4.19 4.76 17.23
C ILE A 115 2.92 4.02 17.66
N ILE A 116 2.93 2.69 17.63
CA ILE A 116 1.80 1.84 18.04
C ILE A 116 1.94 1.27 19.45
N ASN A 117 2.96 1.69 20.22
CA ASN A 117 3.10 1.31 21.62
C ASN A 117 2.02 2.02 22.47
N ASP A 118 1.62 1.42 23.60
CA ASP A 118 0.52 1.90 24.47
C ASP A 118 0.58 3.40 24.80
N LYS A 119 1.78 3.92 25.05
CA LYS A 119 2.03 5.34 25.36
C LYS A 119 1.57 6.31 24.26
N HIS A 120 1.59 5.88 22.99
CA HIS A 120 1.36 6.72 21.81
C HIS A 120 0.14 6.27 20.99
N PHE A 121 -0.47 5.14 21.33
CA PHE A 121 -1.51 4.52 20.53
C PHE A 121 -2.77 5.40 20.39
N SER A 122 -3.18 6.10 21.45
CA SER A 122 -4.33 7.01 21.39
C SER A 122 -4.12 8.16 20.40
N THR A 123 -2.93 8.75 20.40
CA THR A 123 -2.53 9.80 19.45
C THR A 123 -2.48 9.25 18.02
N PHE A 124 -1.92 8.05 17.84
CA PHE A 124 -1.92 7.36 16.55
C PHE A 124 -3.34 7.11 16.02
N LEU A 125 -4.28 6.66 16.84
CA LEU A 125 -5.68 6.47 16.44
C LEU A 125 -6.36 7.80 16.05
N SER A 126 -6.07 8.89 16.76
CA SER A 126 -6.58 10.22 16.40
C SER A 126 -6.10 10.67 15.00
N PHE A 127 -4.86 10.31 14.64
CA PHE A 127 -4.33 10.57 13.30
C PHE A 127 -5.06 9.79 12.22
N LEU A 128 -5.29 8.49 12.45
CA LEU A 128 -6.06 7.66 11.52
C LEU A 128 -7.48 8.21 11.34
N SER A 129 -8.14 8.60 12.44
CA SER A 129 -9.48 9.22 12.42
C SER A 129 -9.50 10.53 11.61
N THR A 130 -8.45 11.36 11.72
CA THR A 130 -8.33 12.59 10.91
C THR A 130 -8.26 12.29 9.41
N LEU A 131 -7.53 11.24 9.02
CA LEU A 131 -7.42 10.80 7.63
C LEU A 131 -8.73 10.15 7.14
N GLU A 132 -9.44 9.40 7.98
CA GLU A 132 -10.76 8.85 7.65
C GLU A 132 -11.83 9.95 7.48
N GLY A 133 -11.79 10.96 8.35
CA GLY A 133 -12.62 12.16 8.26
C GLY A 133 -12.32 13.00 7.02
N ALA A 134 -11.09 12.90 6.48
CA ALA A 134 -10.68 13.49 5.21
C ALA A 134 -11.13 12.70 3.97
N GLY A 135 -11.95 11.65 4.13
CA GLY A 135 -12.52 10.92 3.00
C GLY A 135 -11.76 9.66 2.60
N TYR A 136 -10.84 9.15 3.42
CA TYR A 136 -10.05 7.95 3.10
C TYR A 136 -10.54 6.70 3.84
N VAL A 137 -10.35 5.54 3.22
CA VAL A 137 -10.32 4.23 3.90
C VAL A 137 -8.88 3.96 4.28
N VAL A 138 -8.59 3.91 5.58
CA VAL A 138 -7.23 3.86 6.11
C VAL A 138 -6.93 2.48 6.67
N ASN A 139 -5.80 1.92 6.28
CA ASN A 139 -5.32 0.61 6.74
C ASN A 139 -3.92 0.80 7.32
N TYR A 140 -3.57 0.07 8.39
CA TYR A 140 -2.19 0.05 8.88
C TYR A 140 -1.71 -1.36 9.21
N SER A 141 -0.39 -1.58 9.15
CA SER A 141 0.22 -2.85 9.53
C SER A 141 1.66 -2.68 9.98
N LEU A 142 2.09 -3.49 10.94
CA LEU A 142 3.48 -3.64 11.37
C LEU A 142 4.14 -4.72 10.51
N LEU A 143 5.16 -4.35 9.74
CA LEU A 143 5.90 -5.25 8.86
C LEU A 143 7.35 -5.40 9.32
N ASN A 144 7.87 -6.63 9.28
CA ASN A 144 9.31 -6.88 9.42
C ASN A 144 9.94 -7.01 8.03
N ALA A 145 10.99 -6.25 7.75
CA ALA A 145 11.70 -6.32 6.47
C ALA A 145 12.25 -7.73 6.15
N ALA A 146 12.65 -8.52 7.17
CA ALA A 146 13.12 -9.88 6.99
C ALA A 146 12.14 -10.79 6.23
N ASP A 147 10.83 -10.58 6.44
CA ASP A 147 9.75 -11.32 5.79
C ASP A 147 9.62 -11.04 4.29
N TYR A 148 10.32 -10.02 3.79
CA TYR A 148 10.30 -9.56 2.40
C TYR A 148 11.66 -9.70 1.72
N TYR A 149 12.45 -10.67 2.17
CA TYR A 149 13.80 -10.96 1.67
C TYR A 149 14.78 -9.78 1.82
N ILE A 150 14.58 -8.90 2.80
CA ILE A 150 15.60 -7.91 3.18
C ILE A 150 16.43 -8.53 4.31
N PRO A 151 17.77 -8.55 4.24
CA PRO A 151 18.63 -9.27 5.18
C PRO A 151 18.79 -8.56 6.54
N GLN A 152 17.67 -8.15 7.14
CA GLN A 152 17.65 -7.29 8.32
C GLN A 152 16.35 -7.48 9.12
N ASP A 153 16.47 -7.62 10.45
CA ASP A 153 15.33 -7.45 11.35
C ASP A 153 15.01 -5.95 11.45
N ARG A 154 13.95 -5.49 10.78
CA ARG A 154 13.53 -4.08 10.78
C ARG A 154 12.01 -3.99 10.77
N TYR A 155 11.47 -3.65 11.92
CA TYR A 155 10.03 -3.46 12.13
C TYR A 155 9.62 -2.02 11.84
N ARG A 156 8.62 -1.86 10.96
CA ARG A 156 8.04 -0.57 10.56
C ARG A 156 6.54 -0.65 10.44
N VAL A 157 5.87 0.40 10.87
CA VAL A 157 4.43 0.59 10.70
C VAL A 157 4.23 1.31 9.38
N PHE A 158 3.34 0.78 8.56
CA PHE A 158 2.90 1.42 7.33
C PHE A 158 1.43 1.73 7.45
N VAL A 159 1.05 2.97 7.14
CA VAL A 159 -0.34 3.41 7.00
C VAL A 159 -0.60 3.67 5.53
N VAL A 160 -1.61 3.04 4.95
CA VAL A 160 -2.00 3.19 3.56
C VAL A 160 -3.47 3.57 3.51
N GLY A 161 -3.78 4.68 2.86
CA GLY A 161 -5.14 5.16 2.67
C GLY A 161 -5.51 5.29 1.21
N PHE A 162 -6.78 5.04 0.88
CA PHE A 162 -7.36 5.27 -0.44
C PHE A 162 -8.62 6.11 -0.31
N LEU A 163 -8.92 6.96 -1.29
CA LEU A 163 -10.19 7.70 -1.28
C LEU A 163 -11.39 6.74 -1.23
N LYS A 164 -12.36 7.04 -0.36
CA LYS A 164 -13.57 6.22 -0.15
C LYS A 164 -14.34 5.98 -1.45
N GLU A 165 -14.40 7.00 -2.32
CA GLU A 165 -15.08 6.93 -3.62
C GLU A 165 -14.44 5.95 -4.63
N LEU A 166 -13.17 5.56 -4.43
CA LEU A 166 -12.53 4.54 -5.25
C LEU A 166 -13.01 3.14 -4.89
N ASN A 167 -13.54 2.94 -3.69
CA ASN A 167 -14.00 1.66 -3.16
C ASN A 167 -12.93 0.54 -3.35
N CYS A 168 -11.67 0.88 -3.08
CA CYS A 168 -10.54 -0.05 -3.15
C CYS A 168 -10.61 -1.09 -2.03
N THR A 169 -10.36 -2.35 -2.36
CA THR A 169 -9.99 -3.36 -1.36
C THR A 169 -8.47 -3.49 -1.33
N PHE A 170 -7.84 -3.02 -0.26
CA PHE A 170 -6.40 -3.10 -0.08
C PHE A 170 -6.01 -4.20 0.90
N ASN A 171 -4.92 -4.89 0.57
CA ASN A 171 -4.24 -5.79 1.50
C ASN A 171 -2.75 -5.50 1.44
N PHE A 172 -2.11 -5.45 2.62
CA PHE A 172 -0.65 -5.40 2.70
C PHE A 172 -0.03 -6.61 1.98
N PRO A 173 1.21 -6.46 1.44
CA PRO A 173 1.88 -7.58 0.81
C PRO A 173 2.00 -8.75 1.79
N LYS A 174 1.80 -9.97 1.31
CA LYS A 174 1.96 -11.16 2.16
C LYS A 174 3.45 -11.41 2.43
N PRO A 175 3.84 -11.78 3.66
CA PRO A 175 5.18 -12.30 3.96
C PRO A 175 5.58 -13.43 3.01
N PHE A 176 6.83 -13.42 2.54
CA PHE A 176 7.39 -14.56 1.77
C PHE A 176 7.87 -15.69 2.68
N GLY A 177 8.15 -15.39 3.96
CA GLY A 177 8.57 -16.37 4.96
C GLY A 177 10.02 -16.86 4.78
N LYS A 178 10.33 -17.96 5.46
CA LYS A 178 11.67 -18.57 5.49
C LYS A 178 11.98 -19.38 4.20
N PRO A 179 13.27 -19.55 3.83
CA PRO A 179 14.45 -19.04 4.53
C PRO A 179 14.68 -17.55 4.28
N TYR A 180 15.16 -16.84 5.31
CA TYR A 180 15.52 -15.43 5.20
C TYR A 180 16.81 -15.24 4.40
N VAL A 181 16.99 -14.04 3.84
CA VAL A 181 18.27 -13.65 3.22
C VAL A 181 19.28 -13.36 4.32
N THR A 182 20.41 -14.07 4.32
CA THR A 182 21.45 -13.95 5.34
C THR A 182 22.47 -12.86 5.00
N LEU A 183 23.25 -12.44 5.99
CA LEU A 183 24.40 -11.55 5.80
C LEU A 183 25.39 -12.11 4.77
N ARG A 184 25.63 -13.42 4.74
CA ARG A 184 26.48 -14.08 3.74
C ARG A 184 26.02 -13.81 2.32
N LYS A 185 24.71 -13.91 2.08
CA LYS A 185 24.13 -13.65 0.75
C LYS A 185 24.11 -12.16 0.40
N ALA A 186 24.06 -11.29 1.40
CA ALA A 186 23.93 -9.84 1.19
C ALA A 186 25.27 -9.13 0.96
N ILE A 187 26.30 -9.50 1.70
CA ILE A 187 27.59 -8.78 1.74
C ILE A 187 28.82 -9.71 1.68
N GLY A 188 28.64 -11.03 1.57
CA GLY A 188 29.75 -11.99 1.64
C GLY A 188 30.72 -11.96 0.46
N ASP A 189 30.40 -11.22 -0.61
CA ASP A 189 31.26 -10.94 -1.76
C ASP A 189 32.12 -9.67 -1.60
N ILE A 190 31.87 -8.86 -0.57
CA ILE A 190 32.68 -7.70 -0.21
C ILE A 190 33.83 -8.18 0.68
N MET A 191 34.98 -8.47 0.07
CA MET A 191 36.13 -9.06 0.75
C MET A 191 37.21 -8.02 1.10
N GLU A 192 37.16 -6.85 0.47
CA GLU A 192 38.09 -5.75 0.71
C GLU A 192 37.89 -5.15 2.11
N ASN A 193 38.97 -4.60 2.67
CA ASN A 193 38.87 -3.85 3.91
C ASN A 193 38.25 -2.47 3.62
N PRO A 194 37.29 -2.01 4.45
CA PRO A 194 36.72 -0.68 4.30
C PRO A 194 37.69 0.41 4.72
N HIS A 195 37.45 1.63 4.23
CA HIS A 195 38.21 2.82 4.62
C HIS A 195 37.71 3.38 5.96
N PRO A 196 38.56 3.46 6.99
CA PRO A 196 38.15 4.00 8.27
C PRO A 196 38.17 5.52 8.28
N TYR A 197 37.11 6.11 8.83
CA TYR A 197 36.99 7.55 9.06
C TYR A 197 36.49 7.83 10.47
N THR A 198 36.97 8.91 11.09
CA THR A 198 36.55 9.32 12.43
C THR A 198 35.85 10.67 12.43
N ASN A 199 36.59 11.74 12.19
CA ASN A 199 36.09 13.12 12.16
C ASN A 199 36.63 13.92 10.96
N GLU A 200 37.54 13.32 10.20
CA GLU A 200 38.08 13.83 8.96
C GLU A 200 37.06 13.71 7.82
N GLY A 201 37.24 14.55 6.79
CA GLY A 201 36.41 14.50 5.59
C GLY A 201 36.64 13.19 4.82
N VAL A 202 35.56 12.61 4.31
CA VAL A 202 35.61 11.39 3.52
C VAL A 202 36.10 11.70 2.11
N ASP A 203 37.15 10.99 1.69
CA ASP A 203 37.54 10.92 0.29
C ASP A 203 36.54 10.06 -0.48
N GLN A 204 35.87 10.66 -1.46
CA GLN A 204 34.87 10.01 -2.31
C GLN A 204 35.44 9.54 -3.66
N GLU A 205 36.77 9.42 -3.77
CA GLU A 205 37.40 8.59 -4.80
C GLU A 205 37.11 7.11 -4.51
N TYR A 206 36.09 6.59 -5.18
CA TYR A 206 35.69 5.22 -4.96
C TYR A 206 36.61 4.24 -5.67
N ARG A 207 37.02 3.22 -4.90
CA ARG A 207 37.74 2.04 -5.42
C ARG A 207 36.73 1.05 -6.02
N LYS A 208 36.97 -0.24 -5.83
CA LYS A 208 36.08 -1.32 -6.30
C LYS A 208 34.63 -1.15 -5.83
N TRP A 209 34.42 -0.71 -4.58
CA TRP A 209 33.09 -0.54 -3.99
C TRP A 209 32.83 0.92 -3.65
N LEU A 210 31.74 1.48 -4.21
CA LEU A 210 31.27 2.82 -3.86
C LEU A 210 30.91 2.88 -2.37
N ASN A 211 31.31 3.93 -1.64
CA ASN A 211 30.93 4.14 -0.24
C ASN A 211 31.33 3.01 0.74
N HIS A 212 32.42 2.29 0.47
CA HIS A 212 32.91 1.22 1.36
C HIS A 212 33.74 1.79 2.52
N ASP A 213 33.10 2.67 3.27
CA ASP A 213 33.69 3.49 4.32
C ASP A 213 33.08 3.11 5.67
N ILE A 214 33.87 3.06 6.74
CA ILE A 214 33.41 2.79 8.10
C ILE A 214 33.67 3.96 9.04
N PHE A 215 32.78 4.14 10.02
CA PHE A 215 33.07 4.99 11.17
C PHE A 215 33.95 4.24 12.19
N ALA A 216 35.15 4.76 12.43
CA ALA A 216 36.17 4.18 13.30
C ALA A 216 36.20 4.79 14.72
N GLY A 217 35.19 5.59 15.09
CA GLY A 217 35.13 6.22 16.41
C GLY A 217 34.93 5.23 17.57
N PRO A 218 35.07 5.72 18.82
CA PRO A 218 35.07 4.88 20.02
C PRO A 218 33.73 4.14 20.24
N TRP A 219 33.78 3.12 21.10
CA TRP A 219 32.62 2.34 21.53
C TRP A 219 32.12 2.87 22.88
N ASP A 220 30.92 3.48 22.92
CA ASP A 220 30.36 3.97 24.18
C ASP A 220 29.75 2.85 25.04
N ALA A 221 29.50 3.14 26.32
CA ALA A 221 28.94 2.17 27.26
C ALA A 221 27.57 1.63 26.79
N LYS A 222 26.74 2.47 26.14
CA LYS A 222 25.43 2.06 25.61
C LYS A 222 25.58 1.08 24.44
N PHE A 223 26.57 1.29 23.58
CA PHE A 223 26.92 0.37 22.51
C PHE A 223 27.34 -0.98 23.07
N MET A 224 28.28 -0.95 24.02
CA MET A 224 28.86 -2.13 24.68
C MET A 224 27.88 -2.85 25.64
N ALA A 225 26.69 -2.30 25.88
CA ALA A 225 25.72 -2.94 26.76
C ALA A 225 25.06 -4.21 26.18
N ARG A 226 25.14 -4.41 24.87
CA ARG A 226 24.45 -5.50 24.14
C ARG A 226 25.38 -6.10 23.09
N ASN A 227 25.12 -7.34 22.69
CA ASN A 227 25.84 -7.94 21.57
C ASN A 227 25.45 -7.20 20.27
N ARG A 228 26.45 -6.86 19.45
CA ARG A 228 26.28 -6.11 18.19
C ARG A 228 26.71 -6.89 16.95
N VAL A 229 27.08 -8.16 17.12
CA VAL A 229 27.47 -9.06 16.03
C VAL A 229 26.33 -10.05 15.73
N ARG A 230 25.95 -10.16 14.45
CA ARG A 230 25.17 -11.28 13.90
C ARG A 230 26.12 -12.14 13.06
N SER A 231 25.95 -13.45 13.10
CA SER A 231 26.77 -14.38 12.31
C SER A 231 26.39 -14.32 10.82
N TRP A 232 27.28 -14.81 9.95
CA TRP A 232 27.07 -14.86 8.50
C TRP A 232 25.75 -15.50 8.06
N ASP A 233 25.22 -16.46 8.80
CA ASP A 233 24.00 -17.19 8.47
C ASP A 233 22.73 -16.61 9.13
N GLU A 234 22.85 -15.45 9.77
CA GLU A 234 21.74 -14.68 10.35
C GLU A 234 21.38 -13.47 9.47
N THR A 235 20.21 -12.87 9.71
CA THR A 235 19.88 -11.51 9.25
C THR A 235 20.62 -10.47 10.10
N SER A 236 20.86 -9.27 9.54
CA SER A 236 21.42 -8.16 10.30
C SER A 236 20.46 -7.66 11.39
N PHE A 237 21.01 -7.01 12.42
CA PHE A 237 20.24 -6.06 13.23
C PHE A 237 19.75 -4.88 12.38
N THR A 238 18.78 -4.12 12.90
CA THR A 238 18.33 -2.88 12.26
C THR A 238 19.50 -1.93 11.99
N ILE A 239 19.64 -1.49 10.74
CA ILE A 239 20.56 -0.43 10.33
C ILE A 239 19.99 0.90 10.82
N GLN A 240 20.66 1.49 11.81
CA GLN A 240 20.26 2.74 12.44
C GLN A 240 20.92 3.94 11.74
N ALA A 241 20.27 5.10 11.82
CA ALA A 241 20.78 6.36 11.26
C ALA A 241 21.89 7.02 12.09
N GLN A 242 22.53 6.29 13.01
CA GLN A 242 23.62 6.78 13.85
C GLN A 242 24.83 5.89 13.66
N ALA A 243 25.91 6.43 13.08
CA ALA A 243 27.15 5.70 12.81
C ALA A 243 27.69 4.97 14.04
N LYS A 244 27.67 5.63 15.22
CA LYS A 244 28.13 5.04 16.48
C LYS A 244 27.40 3.75 16.89
N ASN A 245 26.13 3.61 16.48
CA ASN A 245 25.28 2.46 16.79
C ASN A 245 25.22 1.43 15.65
N CYS A 246 25.99 1.62 14.58
CA CYS A 246 26.03 0.68 13.47
C CYS A 246 26.42 -0.74 13.96
N PRO A 247 25.74 -1.80 13.49
CA PRO A 247 26.10 -3.17 13.84
C PRO A 247 27.56 -3.51 13.47
N LEU A 248 28.09 -4.52 14.16
CA LEU A 248 29.43 -5.04 13.89
C LEU A 248 29.38 -6.09 12.77
N HIS A 249 30.45 -6.15 11.98
CA HIS A 249 30.58 -7.06 10.84
C HIS A 249 30.58 -8.54 11.27
N PRO A 250 29.93 -9.45 10.50
CA PRO A 250 29.84 -10.89 10.81
C PRO A 250 31.17 -11.66 10.84
N GLN A 251 32.29 -11.04 10.44
CA GLN A 251 33.62 -11.65 10.54
C GLN A 251 34.07 -11.87 12.00
N ALA A 252 33.59 -11.04 12.93
CA ALA A 252 33.97 -11.13 14.34
C ALA A 252 33.11 -12.20 15.05
N PRO A 253 33.63 -12.84 16.10
CA PRO A 253 32.79 -13.69 16.95
C PRO A 253 31.81 -12.85 17.77
N LYS A 254 30.71 -13.47 18.23
CA LYS A 254 29.73 -12.80 19.10
C LYS A 254 30.39 -12.27 20.37
N MET A 255 29.94 -11.10 20.82
CA MET A 255 30.50 -10.44 22.00
C MET A 255 30.21 -11.26 23.26
N LYS A 256 31.19 -11.36 24.17
CA LYS A 256 31.06 -12.12 25.42
C LYS A 256 30.13 -11.39 26.39
N TYR A 257 29.19 -12.13 26.97
CA TYR A 257 28.33 -11.64 28.05
C TYR A 257 29.13 -11.45 29.34
N ILE A 258 29.01 -10.27 29.97
CA ILE A 258 29.56 -10.00 31.31
C ILE A 258 28.44 -9.73 32.30
N SER A 259 27.56 -8.77 32.00
CA SER A 259 26.44 -8.40 32.86
C SER A 259 25.25 -7.91 32.04
N GLN A 260 24.13 -7.55 32.69
CA GLN A 260 22.97 -7.01 31.97
C GLN A 260 23.28 -5.72 31.20
N THR A 261 24.31 -4.95 31.58
CA THR A 261 24.68 -3.67 30.98
C THR A 261 26.05 -3.69 30.33
N GLN A 262 26.70 -4.85 30.23
CA GLN A 262 28.07 -4.94 29.71
C GLN A 262 28.31 -6.20 28.87
N ARG A 263 29.00 -5.99 27.77
CA ARG A 263 29.63 -6.99 26.90
C ARG A 263 31.09 -6.59 26.68
N VAL A 264 31.90 -7.56 26.30
CA VAL A 264 33.29 -7.32 25.86
C VAL A 264 33.55 -8.04 24.55
N PHE A 265 34.52 -7.55 23.78
CA PHE A 265 35.04 -8.28 22.64
C PHE A 265 35.77 -9.54 23.10
N GLN A 266 35.78 -10.56 22.26
CA GLN A 266 36.46 -11.80 22.56
C GLN A 266 37.98 -11.58 22.56
N GLN A 267 38.63 -12.01 23.64
CA GLN A 267 40.07 -11.87 23.82
C GLN A 267 40.82 -12.59 22.68
N GLY A 268 41.77 -11.89 22.05
CA GLY A 268 42.56 -12.39 20.92
C GLY A 268 41.90 -12.20 19.54
N ALA A 269 40.64 -11.76 19.49
CA ALA A 269 39.88 -11.53 18.25
C ALA A 269 39.49 -10.06 18.06
N GLU A 270 40.04 -9.13 18.84
CA GLU A 270 39.69 -7.71 18.87
C GLU A 270 39.84 -7.05 17.48
N HIS A 271 40.87 -7.44 16.75
CA HIS A 271 41.19 -6.96 15.40
C HIS A 271 40.12 -7.31 14.35
N LEU A 272 39.22 -8.26 14.64
CA LEU A 272 38.11 -8.63 13.74
C LEU A 272 36.89 -7.70 13.91
N TYR A 273 36.78 -6.97 15.02
CA TYR A 273 35.60 -6.15 15.31
C TYR A 273 35.67 -4.80 14.60
N ARG A 274 34.84 -4.63 13.56
CA ARG A 274 34.57 -3.36 12.89
C ARG A 274 33.07 -3.14 12.71
N ARG A 275 32.66 -1.89 12.54
CA ARG A 275 31.30 -1.55 12.08
C ARG A 275 31.10 -2.04 10.65
N LEU A 276 29.85 -2.26 10.25
CA LEU A 276 29.50 -2.36 8.84
C LEU A 276 29.79 -1.03 8.15
N SER A 277 30.29 -1.09 6.92
CA SER A 277 30.49 0.07 6.05
C SER A 277 29.17 0.64 5.54
N VAL A 278 29.18 1.87 5.03
CA VAL A 278 28.01 2.49 4.41
C VAL A 278 27.48 1.64 3.24
N ARG A 279 28.36 1.09 2.38
CA ARG A 279 27.98 0.16 1.30
C ARG A 279 27.37 -1.14 1.80
N GLU A 280 27.95 -1.78 2.80
CA GLU A 280 27.38 -3.00 3.40
C GLU A 280 26.00 -2.71 3.99
N CYS A 281 25.85 -1.59 4.70
CA CYS A 281 24.55 -1.12 5.21
C CYS A 281 23.54 -0.88 4.08
N ALA A 282 23.97 -0.26 2.98
CA ALA A 282 23.13 0.01 1.82
C ALA A 282 22.63 -1.28 1.15
N ARG A 283 23.51 -2.29 0.99
CA ARG A 283 23.11 -3.62 0.51
C ARG A 283 22.16 -4.34 1.45
N ILE A 284 22.39 -4.23 2.76
CA ILE A 284 21.48 -4.80 3.77
C ILE A 284 20.12 -4.11 3.71
N GLN A 285 20.08 -2.81 3.42
CA GLN A 285 18.85 -2.07 3.13
C GLN A 285 18.30 -2.33 1.72
N THR A 286 18.94 -3.15 0.89
CA THR A 286 18.57 -3.49 -0.51
C THR A 286 18.66 -2.35 -1.52
N PHE A 287 19.53 -1.37 -1.28
CA PHE A 287 19.95 -0.44 -2.33
C PHE A 287 20.81 -1.17 -3.38
N PRO A 288 20.66 -0.83 -4.67
CA PRO A 288 21.52 -1.37 -5.71
C PRO A 288 22.94 -0.78 -5.60
N ASP A 289 23.94 -1.52 -6.07
CA ASP A 289 25.35 -1.10 -5.94
C ASP A 289 25.66 0.19 -6.67
N LYS A 290 24.93 0.47 -7.77
CA LYS A 290 25.03 1.74 -8.51
C LYS A 290 24.47 2.95 -7.77
N PHE A 291 23.69 2.75 -6.70
CA PHE A 291 23.15 3.85 -5.91
C PHE A 291 24.30 4.52 -5.15
N ARG A 292 24.53 5.80 -5.39
CA ARG A 292 25.68 6.55 -4.87
C ARG A 292 25.27 7.46 -3.73
N PHE A 293 25.99 7.43 -2.62
CA PHE A 293 25.80 8.35 -1.51
C PHE A 293 26.92 9.40 -1.50
N PHE A 294 26.56 10.67 -1.38
CA PHE A 294 27.50 11.77 -1.25
C PHE A 294 27.45 12.33 0.17
N TYR A 295 28.59 12.37 0.85
CA TYR A 295 28.77 12.89 2.20
C TYR A 295 30.23 13.31 2.44
N GLU A 296 30.44 14.37 3.21
CA GLU A 296 31.77 14.74 3.71
C GLU A 296 32.02 14.15 5.10
N ASP A 297 31.02 14.19 6.00
CA ASP A 297 31.05 13.43 7.25
C ASP A 297 30.47 12.03 7.01
N ILE A 298 31.24 10.99 7.33
CA ILE A 298 30.83 9.59 7.26
C ILE A 298 29.49 9.32 7.98
N LYS A 299 29.17 10.08 9.03
CA LYS A 299 27.91 9.97 9.78
C LYS A 299 26.69 10.26 8.90
N ASP A 300 26.80 11.14 7.91
CA ASP A 300 25.70 11.44 6.99
C ASP A 300 25.40 10.27 6.05
N GLY A 301 26.43 9.51 5.64
CA GLY A 301 26.26 8.24 4.93
C GLY A 301 25.40 7.25 5.71
N TYR A 302 25.72 7.04 6.99
CA TYR A 302 24.92 6.18 7.87
C TYR A 302 23.51 6.73 8.11
N LYS A 303 23.37 8.06 8.25
CA LYS A 303 22.08 8.73 8.45
C LYS A 303 21.15 8.49 7.26
N MET A 304 21.64 8.73 6.04
CA MET A 304 20.89 8.52 4.80
C MET A 304 20.41 7.08 4.68
N VAL A 305 21.32 6.11 4.84
CA VAL A 305 20.99 4.68 4.70
C VAL A 305 20.05 4.19 5.82
N GLY A 306 20.31 4.59 7.06
CA GLY A 306 19.56 4.11 8.24
C GLY A 306 18.14 4.67 8.34
N ASN A 307 17.91 5.92 7.89
CA ASN A 307 16.58 6.52 7.84
C ASN A 307 15.74 5.98 6.68
N ALA A 308 16.35 5.49 5.61
CA ALA A 308 15.61 5.00 4.45
C ALA A 308 14.69 3.81 4.75
N VAL A 309 13.60 3.74 4.00
CA VAL A 309 12.83 2.50 3.80
C VAL A 309 13.62 1.59 2.84
N PRO A 310 13.77 0.29 3.13
CA PRO A 310 14.40 -0.64 2.17
C PRO A 310 13.71 -0.58 0.80
N PRO A 311 14.40 -0.32 -0.33
CA PRO A 311 13.76 -0.21 -1.64
C PRO A 311 12.95 -1.44 -2.05
N ARG A 312 13.41 -2.64 -1.68
CA ARG A 312 12.68 -3.88 -1.93
C ARG A 312 11.34 -3.94 -1.18
N LEU A 313 11.29 -3.48 0.07
CA LEU A 313 10.04 -3.44 0.85
C LEU A 313 9.08 -2.39 0.27
N ALA A 314 9.60 -1.20 -0.04
CA ALA A 314 8.86 -0.15 -0.71
C ALA A 314 8.24 -0.63 -2.03
N LYS A 315 8.98 -1.40 -2.83
CA LYS A 315 8.48 -2.02 -4.07
C LYS A 315 7.29 -2.94 -3.83
N PHE A 316 7.34 -3.82 -2.82
CA PHE A 316 6.22 -4.72 -2.52
C PHE A 316 4.96 -3.97 -2.07
N LEU A 317 5.13 -2.91 -1.27
CA LEU A 317 4.03 -2.03 -0.88
C LEU A 317 3.43 -1.33 -2.10
N ALA A 318 4.28 -0.76 -2.97
CA ALA A 318 3.87 -0.11 -4.20
C ALA A 318 3.11 -1.07 -5.13
N LEU A 319 3.55 -2.33 -5.27
CA LEU A 319 2.84 -3.34 -6.06
C LEU A 319 1.45 -3.68 -5.47
N SER A 320 1.33 -3.77 -4.14
CA SER A 320 0.03 -3.97 -3.49
C SER A 320 -0.91 -2.79 -3.70
N ILE A 321 -0.41 -1.56 -3.62
CA ILE A 321 -1.19 -0.34 -3.90
C ILE A 321 -1.63 -0.34 -5.37
N LYS A 322 -0.72 -0.64 -6.30
CA LYS A 322 -1.02 -0.73 -7.73
C LYS A 322 -2.11 -1.75 -8.01
N LYS A 323 -2.02 -2.94 -7.40
CA LYS A 323 -3.04 -3.99 -7.52
C LYS A 323 -4.41 -3.51 -7.02
N ALA A 324 -4.45 -2.80 -5.89
CA ALA A 324 -5.70 -2.27 -5.36
C ALA A 324 -6.35 -1.26 -6.33
N LEU A 325 -5.56 -0.37 -6.93
CA LEU A 325 -6.03 0.63 -7.90
C LEU A 325 -6.43 0.00 -9.24
N VAL A 326 -5.65 -0.93 -9.78
CA VAL A 326 -5.97 -1.66 -11.01
C VAL A 326 -7.26 -2.48 -10.84
N SER A 327 -7.47 -3.12 -9.69
CA SER A 327 -8.73 -3.84 -9.43
C SER A 327 -9.96 -2.90 -9.46
N VAL A 328 -9.78 -1.61 -9.18
CA VAL A 328 -10.85 -0.61 -9.37
C VAL A 328 -11.03 -0.26 -10.83
N GLU A 329 -9.95 -0.08 -11.59
CA GLU A 329 -10.02 0.17 -13.03
C GLU A 329 -10.65 -1.03 -13.77
N GLU A 330 -10.31 -2.26 -13.41
CA GLU A 330 -10.92 -3.49 -13.92
C GLU A 330 -12.39 -3.59 -13.50
N ARG A 331 -12.76 -3.27 -12.25
CA ARG A 331 -14.19 -3.20 -11.83
C ARG A 331 -14.97 -2.08 -12.51
N LYS A 332 -14.31 -0.96 -12.87
CA LYS A 332 -14.90 0.13 -13.66
C LYS A 332 -14.98 -0.23 -15.15
N ALA A 333 -14.10 -1.12 -15.64
CA ALA A 333 -14.05 -1.62 -17.00
C ALA A 333 -14.93 -2.86 -17.23
N GLU A 334 -15.25 -3.63 -16.19
CA GLU A 334 -16.32 -4.61 -16.22
C GLU A 334 -17.65 -3.86 -16.39
N THR A 335 -18.26 -3.99 -17.57
CA THR A 335 -19.65 -3.59 -17.78
C THR A 335 -20.52 -4.30 -16.76
N ILE A 336 -20.93 -3.56 -15.73
CA ILE A 336 -21.94 -3.99 -14.77
C ILE A 336 -23.21 -4.28 -15.56
N ASN A 337 -23.52 -5.56 -15.72
CA ASN A 337 -24.67 -5.99 -16.49
C ASN A 337 -25.93 -5.97 -15.62
N VAL A 338 -27.01 -5.44 -16.18
CA VAL A 338 -28.34 -5.41 -15.59
C VAL A 338 -29.25 -6.31 -16.42
N LEU A 339 -29.90 -7.26 -15.78
CA LEU A 339 -31.03 -7.97 -16.38
C LEU A 339 -32.24 -7.06 -16.34
N VAL A 340 -32.72 -6.64 -17.50
CA VAL A 340 -34.00 -5.94 -17.63
C VAL A 340 -35.07 -6.99 -17.88
N ALA A 341 -36.06 -7.06 -16.99
CA ALA A 341 -37.08 -8.08 -17.10
C ALA A 341 -38.47 -7.60 -16.64
N TYR A 342 -39.49 -8.28 -17.17
CA TYR A 342 -40.88 -7.91 -16.97
C TYR A 342 -41.57 -8.86 -15.98
N TYR A 343 -42.47 -8.32 -15.15
CA TYR A 343 -43.40 -9.14 -14.36
C TYR A 343 -44.84 -8.95 -14.85
N LYS A 344 -45.55 -10.06 -15.01
CA LYS A 344 -46.85 -10.12 -15.68
C LYS A 344 -48.01 -9.60 -14.84
N ASP A 345 -47.98 -9.89 -13.54
CA ASP A 345 -49.04 -9.61 -12.60
C ASP A 345 -48.51 -9.49 -11.17
N ASN A 346 -49.36 -9.02 -10.25
CA ASN A 346 -49.01 -8.85 -8.85
C ASN A 346 -48.71 -10.19 -8.15
N ASN A 347 -49.23 -11.31 -8.66
CA ASN A 347 -48.91 -12.62 -8.11
C ASN A 347 -47.44 -12.98 -8.39
N GLN A 348 -46.96 -12.80 -9.63
CA GLN A 348 -45.56 -13.03 -9.96
C GLN A 348 -44.64 -12.14 -9.12
N LEU A 349 -44.96 -10.84 -8.98
CA LEU A 349 -44.17 -9.94 -8.15
C LEU A 349 -44.15 -10.41 -6.68
N ARG A 350 -45.31 -10.75 -6.12
CA ARG A 350 -45.42 -11.26 -4.75
C ARG A 350 -44.58 -12.52 -4.53
N GLN A 351 -44.64 -13.48 -5.45
CA GLN A 351 -43.83 -14.70 -5.34
C GLN A 351 -42.34 -14.42 -5.53
N THR A 352 -41.96 -13.47 -6.40
CA THR A 352 -40.56 -13.06 -6.55
C THR A 352 -40.01 -12.44 -5.28
N LEU A 353 -40.77 -11.53 -4.65
CA LEU A 353 -40.36 -10.91 -3.39
C LEU A 353 -40.33 -11.91 -2.23
N LYS A 354 -41.37 -12.75 -2.11
CA LYS A 354 -41.48 -13.78 -1.06
C LYS A 354 -40.33 -14.79 -1.12
N ASN A 355 -40.04 -15.29 -2.31
CA ASN A 355 -39.01 -16.31 -2.51
C ASN A 355 -37.61 -15.71 -2.77
N LYS A 356 -37.50 -14.38 -2.86
CA LYS A 356 -36.30 -13.66 -3.33
C LYS A 356 -35.74 -14.26 -4.63
N LEU A 357 -36.62 -14.61 -5.56
CA LEU A 357 -36.27 -15.36 -6.76
C LEU A 357 -37.07 -14.84 -7.95
N TYR A 358 -36.36 -14.40 -8.99
CA TYR A 358 -36.96 -14.11 -10.28
C TYR A 358 -36.59 -15.21 -11.28
N TYR A 359 -37.43 -15.46 -12.28
CA TYR A 359 -37.17 -16.50 -13.28
C TYR A 359 -37.55 -16.02 -14.69
N VAL A 360 -36.77 -16.47 -15.67
CA VAL A 360 -36.99 -16.21 -17.10
C VAL A 360 -36.82 -17.50 -17.88
N ARG A 361 -37.55 -17.66 -18.98
CA ARG A 361 -37.46 -18.87 -19.80
C ARG A 361 -36.06 -18.99 -20.41
N ALA A 362 -35.50 -20.20 -20.39
CA ALA A 362 -34.23 -20.53 -21.03
C ALA A 362 -34.46 -21.14 -22.43
N GLY A 363 -33.42 -21.15 -23.27
CA GLY A 363 -33.40 -21.75 -24.60
C GLY A 363 -33.66 -20.79 -25.77
N LEU A 364 -33.88 -21.34 -26.98
CA LEU A 364 -33.91 -20.59 -28.25
C LEU A 364 -35.30 -20.11 -28.70
N ARG A 365 -36.28 -20.07 -27.79
CA ARG A 365 -37.68 -19.69 -28.13
C ARG A 365 -37.89 -18.17 -28.00
N ARG A 366 -38.84 -17.63 -28.77
CA ARG A 366 -39.27 -16.23 -28.65
C ARG A 366 -39.68 -15.91 -27.20
N GLY A 367 -39.06 -14.87 -26.62
CA GLY A 367 -39.28 -14.45 -25.23
C GLY A 367 -38.39 -15.13 -24.18
N ALA A 368 -37.49 -16.04 -24.58
CA ALA A 368 -36.46 -16.58 -23.69
C ALA A 368 -35.27 -15.62 -23.59
N LEU A 369 -34.63 -15.57 -22.41
CA LEU A 369 -33.41 -14.78 -22.23
C LEU A 369 -32.27 -15.43 -23.01
N GLN A 370 -31.65 -14.65 -23.90
CA GLN A 370 -30.42 -15.03 -24.58
C GLN A 370 -29.22 -14.47 -23.81
N ILE A 371 -28.29 -15.33 -23.42
CA ILE A 371 -27.03 -14.95 -22.77
C ILE A 371 -25.90 -15.28 -23.76
N PRO A 372 -25.29 -14.29 -24.41
CA PRO A 372 -24.18 -14.52 -25.33
C PRO A 372 -22.98 -15.19 -24.64
N ILE A 373 -22.29 -16.07 -25.36
CA ILE A 373 -21.06 -16.72 -24.88
C ILE A 373 -20.02 -15.63 -24.56
N GLY A 374 -19.43 -15.69 -23.36
CA GLY A 374 -18.42 -14.73 -22.89
C GLY A 374 -18.96 -13.47 -22.22
N MET A 375 -20.29 -13.29 -22.12
CA MET A 375 -20.89 -12.19 -21.37
C MET A 375 -20.86 -12.46 -19.86
N SER A 376 -20.44 -11.49 -19.05
CA SER A 376 -20.58 -11.58 -17.59
C SER A 376 -22.04 -11.60 -17.18
N TYR A 377 -22.38 -12.42 -16.19
CA TYR A 377 -23.75 -12.51 -15.69
C TYR A 377 -24.21 -11.19 -15.06
N PRO A 378 -25.51 -10.88 -15.15
CA PRO A 378 -26.05 -9.65 -14.58
C PRO A 378 -25.97 -9.68 -13.06
N ILE A 379 -25.48 -8.59 -12.46
CA ILE A 379 -25.42 -8.43 -10.99
C ILE A 379 -26.60 -7.63 -10.44
N TYR A 380 -27.39 -7.00 -11.31
CA TYR A 380 -28.64 -6.33 -10.96
C TYR A 380 -29.81 -6.84 -11.80
N LEU A 381 -31.00 -6.85 -11.21
CA LEU A 381 -32.28 -7.08 -11.88
C LEU A 381 -33.07 -5.77 -11.86
N LEU A 382 -33.30 -5.17 -13.03
CA LEU A 382 -34.30 -4.14 -13.23
C LEU A 382 -35.63 -4.80 -13.60
N LEU A 383 -36.49 -5.00 -12.59
CA LEU A 383 -37.80 -5.60 -12.74
C LEU A 383 -38.85 -4.52 -12.97
N HIS A 384 -39.62 -4.60 -14.06
CA HIS A 384 -40.60 -3.56 -14.39
C HIS A 384 -41.94 -4.12 -14.88
N ASN A 385 -42.96 -3.28 -14.80
CA ASN A 385 -44.19 -3.42 -15.58
C ASN A 385 -44.54 -2.09 -16.26
N HIS A 386 -45.80 -1.88 -16.65
CA HIS A 386 -46.24 -0.61 -17.25
C HIS A 386 -46.16 0.60 -16.30
N ASN A 387 -46.29 0.37 -14.99
CA ASN A 387 -46.47 1.43 -14.00
C ASN A 387 -45.30 1.56 -13.01
N ASN A 388 -44.54 0.48 -12.79
CA ASN A 388 -43.53 0.41 -11.74
C ASN A 388 -42.22 -0.15 -12.26
N LYS A 389 -41.14 0.26 -11.61
CA LYS A 389 -39.78 -0.24 -11.81
C LYS A 389 -39.13 -0.46 -10.45
N PHE A 390 -38.46 -1.58 -10.30
CA PHE A 390 -37.74 -1.96 -9.11
C PHE A 390 -36.35 -2.43 -9.52
N LEU A 391 -35.35 -2.09 -8.72
CA LEU A 391 -33.99 -2.53 -8.94
C LEU A 391 -33.57 -3.42 -7.78
N PHE A 392 -33.08 -4.61 -8.07
CA PHE A 392 -32.63 -5.56 -7.06
C PHE A 392 -31.21 -6.00 -7.34
N ARG A 393 -30.46 -6.33 -6.29
CA ARG A 393 -29.14 -6.96 -6.42
C ARG A 393 -29.28 -8.48 -6.50
N ILE A 394 -28.60 -9.07 -7.48
CA ILE A 394 -28.55 -10.51 -7.73
C ILE A 394 -27.36 -11.08 -6.97
N ILE A 395 -27.53 -12.27 -6.38
CA ILE A 395 -26.44 -13.00 -5.71
C ILE A 395 -25.43 -13.51 -6.76
N PRO A 396 -24.10 -13.38 -6.53
CA PRO A 396 -23.07 -13.68 -7.53
C PRO A 396 -23.12 -15.06 -8.21
N ASP A 397 -23.71 -16.08 -7.56
CA ASP A 397 -23.76 -17.46 -8.08
C ASP A 397 -24.93 -17.74 -9.05
N TYR A 398 -25.57 -16.70 -9.60
CA TYR A 398 -26.75 -16.80 -10.47
C TYR A 398 -26.50 -16.14 -11.84
N PRO A 399 -27.19 -16.58 -12.91
CA PRO A 399 -28.33 -17.49 -12.94
C PRO A 399 -28.01 -18.97 -12.76
N LYS A 400 -29.03 -19.73 -12.35
CA LYS A 400 -29.02 -21.21 -12.33
C LYS A 400 -30.20 -21.76 -13.12
N LEU A 401 -30.04 -22.91 -13.75
CA LEU A 401 -31.15 -23.61 -14.39
C LEU A 401 -32.07 -24.19 -13.32
N ILE A 402 -33.38 -24.03 -13.52
CA ILE A 402 -34.43 -24.58 -12.65
C ILE A 402 -35.56 -25.19 -13.47
N SER A 403 -36.13 -26.27 -12.97
CA SER A 403 -37.27 -26.95 -13.58
C SER A 403 -38.58 -26.19 -13.33
N ALA A 404 -39.55 -26.37 -14.23
CA ALA A 404 -40.91 -25.87 -14.03
C ALA A 404 -41.55 -26.43 -12.75
N SER A 405 -41.31 -27.70 -12.41
CA SER A 405 -41.84 -28.34 -11.21
C SER A 405 -41.36 -27.67 -9.92
N ASP A 406 -40.09 -27.25 -9.86
CA ASP A 406 -39.56 -26.60 -8.67
C ASP A 406 -40.05 -25.16 -8.53
N LEU A 407 -40.26 -24.46 -9.65
CA LEU A 407 -40.93 -23.15 -9.64
C LEU A 407 -42.39 -23.25 -9.17
N ILE A 408 -43.12 -24.30 -9.56
CA ILE A 408 -44.50 -24.54 -9.10
C ILE A 408 -44.54 -24.75 -7.58
N LYS A 409 -43.59 -25.51 -7.01
CA LYS A 409 -43.48 -25.68 -5.54
C LYS A 409 -43.28 -24.35 -4.79
N LEU A 410 -42.64 -23.38 -5.43
CA LEU A 410 -42.44 -22.03 -4.88
C LEU A 410 -43.65 -21.09 -5.12
N GLY A 411 -44.72 -21.58 -5.73
CA GLY A 411 -45.96 -20.83 -6.00
C GLY A 411 -45.95 -20.05 -7.31
N PHE A 412 -44.96 -20.26 -8.19
CA PHE A 412 -44.94 -19.66 -9.53
C PHE A 412 -45.78 -20.47 -10.53
N MET A 413 -46.17 -19.85 -11.64
CA MET A 413 -46.94 -20.48 -12.72
C MET A 413 -46.16 -20.44 -14.04
N PRO A 414 -45.12 -21.27 -14.21
CA PRO A 414 -44.37 -21.39 -15.46
C PRO A 414 -45.24 -22.03 -16.56
N SER A 415 -44.90 -21.75 -17.81
CA SER A 415 -45.59 -22.26 -19.02
C SER A 415 -44.65 -23.02 -19.99
N GLY A 416 -43.44 -23.35 -19.55
CA GLY A 416 -42.39 -24.02 -20.32
C GLY A 416 -41.65 -25.06 -19.46
N LYS A 417 -40.57 -25.66 -19.99
CA LYS A 417 -39.85 -26.75 -19.30
C LYS A 417 -38.68 -26.26 -18.43
N GLU A 418 -37.85 -25.36 -18.97
CA GLU A 418 -36.60 -24.91 -18.34
C GLU A 418 -36.51 -23.38 -18.24
N TYR A 419 -35.88 -22.94 -17.15
CA TYR A 419 -35.82 -21.55 -16.76
C TYR A 419 -34.45 -21.20 -16.17
N PHE A 420 -33.97 -19.98 -16.45
CA PHE A 420 -32.94 -19.36 -15.63
C PHE A 420 -33.61 -18.70 -14.44
N ALA A 421 -33.20 -19.08 -13.24
CA ALA A 421 -33.55 -18.40 -12.01
C ALA A 421 -32.46 -17.41 -11.62
N PHE A 422 -32.83 -16.32 -10.96
CA PHE A 422 -31.95 -15.29 -10.42
C PHE A 422 -32.37 -15.02 -8.97
N ARG A 423 -31.48 -15.30 -8.01
CA ARG A 423 -31.76 -15.07 -6.59
C ARG A 423 -31.36 -13.66 -6.19
N LEU A 424 -32.26 -13.00 -5.47
CA LEU A 424 -32.09 -11.63 -4.99
C LEU A 424 -31.50 -11.63 -3.59
N GLU A 425 -30.61 -10.68 -3.29
CA GLU A 425 -30.07 -10.51 -1.94
C GLU A 425 -31.18 -10.12 -0.93
N SER A 426 -32.12 -9.28 -1.38
CA SER A 426 -33.23 -8.76 -0.58
C SER A 426 -34.53 -8.67 -1.39
N ALA A 427 -35.65 -8.58 -0.68
CA ALA A 427 -36.97 -8.26 -1.26
C ALA A 427 -37.20 -6.74 -1.39
N GLN A 428 -36.26 -5.91 -0.89
CA GLN A 428 -36.33 -4.46 -1.01
C GLN A 428 -35.62 -3.98 -2.27
N SER A 429 -36.26 -3.05 -2.99
CA SER A 429 -35.63 -2.37 -4.12
C SER A 429 -34.48 -1.48 -3.61
N ILE A 430 -33.39 -1.44 -4.35
CA ILE A 430 -32.22 -0.61 -4.07
C ILE A 430 -32.21 0.65 -4.94
N ASN A 431 -31.46 1.65 -4.50
CA ASN A 431 -31.12 2.84 -5.28
C ASN A 431 -29.61 2.84 -5.56
N ILE A 432 -29.22 3.20 -6.78
CA ILE A 432 -27.82 3.34 -7.18
C ILE A 432 -27.58 4.80 -7.55
N VAL A 433 -26.51 5.38 -7.04
CA VAL A 433 -26.12 6.77 -7.33
C VAL A 433 -26.00 6.97 -8.85
N GLY A 434 -26.68 7.98 -9.40
CA GLY A 434 -26.69 8.30 -10.83
C GLY A 434 -27.75 7.57 -11.66
N VAL A 435 -28.51 6.63 -11.09
CA VAL A 435 -29.63 5.94 -11.77
C VAL A 435 -30.96 6.42 -11.21
N ASP A 436 -31.70 7.20 -12.01
CA ASP A 436 -33.08 7.59 -11.71
C ASP A 436 -34.06 6.65 -12.44
N LEU A 437 -34.62 5.68 -11.71
CA LEU A 437 -35.52 4.68 -12.26
C LEU A 437 -36.74 5.29 -12.97
N SER A 438 -37.21 6.46 -12.53
CA SER A 438 -38.35 7.13 -13.17
C SER A 438 -38.03 7.50 -14.63
N LYS A 439 -36.78 7.89 -14.90
CA LYS A 439 -36.28 8.31 -16.21
C LYS A 439 -35.75 7.19 -17.09
N VAL A 440 -35.58 5.97 -16.55
CA VAL A 440 -35.12 4.82 -17.33
C VAL A 440 -36.09 4.48 -18.46
N GLN A 441 -35.59 4.48 -19.70
CA GLN A 441 -36.35 4.07 -20.88
C GLN A 441 -36.10 2.59 -21.20
N ILE A 442 -37.16 1.77 -21.20
CA ILE A 442 -37.07 0.35 -21.57
C ILE A 442 -37.12 0.22 -23.09
N LYS A 443 -36.09 -0.38 -23.68
CA LYS A 443 -35.99 -0.64 -25.14
C LYS A 443 -37.15 -1.53 -25.63
N GLY A 444 -37.79 -1.17 -26.76
CA GLY A 444 -38.79 -1.99 -27.47
C GLY A 444 -40.18 -1.34 -27.67
N LYS A 445 -40.87 -1.68 -28.79
CA LYS A 445 -42.30 -1.37 -29.02
C LYS A 445 -43.19 -2.20 -28.07
N ASN A 446 -44.45 -1.79 -27.82
CA ASN A 446 -45.33 -2.32 -26.76
C ASN A 446 -45.24 -3.82 -26.45
N HIS A 447 -45.27 -4.72 -27.45
CA HIS A 447 -45.18 -6.17 -27.22
C HIS A 447 -43.77 -6.71 -26.95
N ASN A 448 -42.71 -5.97 -27.30
CA ASN A 448 -41.32 -6.37 -27.10
C ASN A 448 -40.75 -5.93 -25.74
N LYS A 449 -41.42 -5.03 -25.01
CA LYS A 449 -40.99 -4.58 -23.67
C LYS A 449 -41.00 -5.69 -22.62
N ALA A 450 -41.72 -6.78 -22.87
CA ALA A 450 -41.78 -7.94 -21.98
C ALA A 450 -40.63 -8.95 -22.22
N ILE A 451 -39.84 -8.79 -23.28
CA ILE A 451 -38.75 -9.70 -23.62
C ILE A 451 -37.54 -9.33 -22.74
N PRO A 452 -37.01 -10.26 -21.92
CA PRO A 452 -35.89 -9.97 -21.06
C PRO A 452 -34.60 -9.82 -21.87
N TYR A 453 -33.74 -8.88 -21.48
CA TYR A 453 -32.42 -8.67 -22.07
C TYR A 453 -31.41 -8.20 -21.02
N ILE A 454 -30.13 -8.39 -21.32
CA ILE A 454 -29.02 -7.90 -20.49
C ILE A 454 -28.44 -6.66 -21.16
N THR A 455 -28.19 -5.62 -20.37
CA THR A 455 -27.58 -4.38 -20.86
C THR A 455 -26.64 -3.80 -19.80
N PRO A 456 -25.61 -3.04 -20.17
CA PRO A 456 -24.75 -2.35 -19.20
C PRO A 456 -25.54 -1.35 -18.37
N ILE A 457 -25.19 -1.18 -17.09
CA ILE A 457 -25.84 -0.21 -16.19
C ILE A 457 -25.67 1.23 -16.67
N GLN A 458 -24.62 1.50 -17.44
CA GLN A 458 -24.33 2.81 -18.01
C GLN A 458 -25.44 3.29 -18.95
N ASP A 459 -26.22 2.39 -19.56
CA ASP A 459 -27.40 2.75 -20.35
C ASP A 459 -28.51 3.41 -19.51
N PHE A 460 -28.43 3.32 -18.18
CA PHE A 460 -29.40 3.88 -17.24
C PHE A 460 -28.87 5.08 -16.46
N ILE A 461 -27.56 5.34 -16.52
CA ILE A 461 -26.94 6.45 -15.80
C ILE A 461 -27.11 7.71 -16.64
N TYR A 462 -27.85 8.68 -16.11
CA TYR A 462 -27.78 10.04 -16.63
C TYR A 462 -26.51 10.70 -16.08
N ARG A 463 -25.60 11.11 -16.97
CA ARG A 463 -24.49 11.99 -16.57
C ARG A 463 -25.10 13.32 -16.12
N ILE A 464 -25.17 13.54 -14.82
CA ILE A 464 -25.36 14.87 -14.26
C ILE A 464 -24.02 15.58 -14.50
N ASN A 465 -23.90 16.21 -15.68
CA ASN A 465 -22.96 17.28 -16.04
C ASN A 465 -23.06 17.48 -17.56
N ALA A 466 -24.00 18.35 -17.95
CA ALA A 466 -23.79 19.32 -19.01
C ALA A 466 -23.50 20.66 -18.31
#